data_AF-A0A7J7QVW6-F1
#
_entry.id   AF-A0A7J7QVW6-F1
#
_cell.length_a   1.000
_cell.length_b   1.000
_cell.length_c   1.000
_cell.angle_alpha   90.00
_cell.angle_beta   90.00
_cell.angle_gamma   90.00
#
_symmetry.space_group_name_H-M   'P 1'
#
loop_
_entity.id
_entity.type
_entity.pdbx_description
1 polymer ?
#
loop_
_entity_poly.entity_id
_entity_poly.type
_entity_poly.pdbx_seq_one_letter_code
_entity_poly.pdbx_strand_id
1 'polypeptide(L)'
;MTLLFSFAQAVACAEAGVTLISPFVGRILDWHVANTDKKSYEPQEDPGVKSVTKIYNYYKKFGYKTIVMGASFRNTGEIKALAGCDFLTISPKLLGELLKDSSKLAPALSAKAAQASALEKVHLDEKAFRWLHNEDQMAVEKLSDGIRKFAADAVKLERVLADRMFSAENGK
;
A
#
# COMPACT_ATOMS: atom_id res chain seq x y z
N MET A 1 2.08 -9.22 3.92
CA MET A 1 0.95 -8.48 4.54
C MET A 1 0.41 -7.44 3.57
N THR A 2 -0.91 -7.40 3.35
CA THR A 2 -1.60 -6.41 2.48
C THR A 2 -2.57 -5.55 3.30
N LEU A 3 -3.27 -4.60 2.65
CA LEU A 3 -4.10 -3.57 3.30
C LEU A 3 -3.32 -2.81 4.38
N LEU A 4 -2.08 -2.44 4.05
CA LEU A 4 -1.20 -1.67 4.93
C LEU A 4 -1.32 -0.18 4.57
N PHE A 5 -1.72 0.62 5.57
CA PHE A 5 -1.99 2.05 5.40
C PHE A 5 -1.21 2.92 6.40
N SER A 6 -1.21 2.52 7.68
CA SER A 6 -0.55 3.25 8.76
C SER A 6 0.92 2.85 8.95
N PHE A 7 1.69 3.78 9.52
CA PHE A 7 3.05 3.49 9.94
C PHE A 7 3.11 2.44 11.07
N ALA A 8 2.12 2.41 11.97
CA ALA A 8 2.03 1.41 13.03
C ALA A 8 2.00 -0.03 12.47
N GLN A 9 1.20 -0.26 11.41
CA GLN A 9 1.18 -1.56 10.73
C GLN A 9 2.53 -1.91 10.12
N ALA A 10 3.24 -0.93 9.54
CA ALA A 10 4.57 -1.17 8.98
C ALA A 10 5.58 -1.57 10.06
N VAL A 11 5.61 -0.88 11.19
CA VAL A 11 6.51 -1.23 12.31
C VAL A 11 6.19 -2.63 12.83
N ALA A 12 4.92 -2.94 13.10
CA ALA A 12 4.51 -4.26 13.58
C ALA A 12 4.89 -5.39 12.59
N CYS A 13 4.72 -5.17 11.29
CA CYS A 13 5.12 -6.14 10.26
C CYS A 13 6.65 -6.38 10.25
N ALA A 14 7.43 -5.31 10.41
CA ALA A 14 8.88 -5.39 10.41
C ALA A 14 9.40 -6.17 11.64
N GLU A 15 8.82 -5.92 12.80
CA GLU A 15 9.17 -6.63 14.05
C GLU A 15 8.74 -8.09 14.06
N ALA A 16 7.61 -8.40 13.43
CA ALA A 16 7.17 -9.78 13.22
C ALA A 16 8.01 -10.53 12.16
N GLY A 17 8.96 -9.87 11.48
CA GLY A 17 9.85 -10.50 10.51
C GLY A 17 9.15 -11.03 9.26
N VAL A 18 8.02 -10.43 8.86
CA VAL A 18 7.28 -10.91 7.68
C VAL A 18 8.12 -10.75 6.41
N THR A 19 7.91 -11.62 5.42
CA THR A 19 8.71 -11.60 4.19
C THR A 19 8.51 -10.31 3.38
N LEU A 20 7.26 -9.86 3.23
CA LEU A 20 6.88 -8.75 2.36
C LEU A 20 5.67 -8.01 2.91
N ILE A 21 5.66 -6.69 2.72
CA ILE A 21 4.48 -5.83 2.88
C ILE A 21 4.08 -5.19 1.54
N SER A 22 2.78 -5.01 1.35
CA SER A 22 2.22 -4.30 0.20
C SER A 22 1.41 -3.07 0.64
N PRO A 23 2.08 -1.94 0.97
CA PRO A 23 1.40 -0.70 1.30
C PRO A 23 0.67 -0.12 0.09
N PHE A 24 -0.57 0.32 0.30
CA PHE A 24 -1.40 0.84 -0.78
C PHE A 24 -1.18 2.34 -0.94
N VAL A 25 -0.88 2.80 -2.15
CA VAL A 25 -0.62 4.20 -2.47
C VAL A 25 -1.91 4.90 -2.86
N GLY A 26 -2.54 4.48 -3.94
CA GLY A 26 -3.70 5.18 -4.51
C GLY A 26 -4.95 5.15 -3.64
N ARG A 27 -5.12 4.15 -2.76
CA ARG A 27 -6.23 4.18 -1.79
C ARG A 27 -6.03 5.23 -0.69
N ILE A 28 -4.79 5.59 -0.37
CA ILE A 28 -4.49 6.70 0.54
C ILE A 28 -4.86 8.02 -0.18
N LEU A 29 -4.44 8.18 -1.44
CA LEU A 29 -4.84 9.32 -2.27
C LEU A 29 -6.37 9.47 -2.32
N ASP A 30 -7.10 8.40 -2.61
CA ASP A 30 -8.58 8.43 -2.66
C ASP A 30 -9.19 8.97 -1.35
N TRP A 31 -8.65 8.58 -0.20
CA TRP A 31 -9.17 9.04 1.08
C TRP A 31 -8.97 10.55 1.23
N HIS A 32 -7.78 11.05 0.93
CA HIS A 32 -7.46 12.47 1.09
C HIS A 32 -8.24 13.34 0.11
N VAL A 33 -8.41 12.89 -1.14
CA VAL A 33 -9.27 13.58 -2.13
C VAL A 33 -10.72 13.62 -1.67
N ALA A 34 -11.23 12.56 -1.02
CA ALA A 34 -12.60 12.55 -0.52
C ALA A 34 -12.81 13.42 0.73
N ASN A 35 -11.83 13.45 1.64
CA ASN A 35 -12.01 13.99 2.99
C ASN A 35 -11.29 15.33 3.27
N THR A 36 -10.56 15.88 2.30
CA THR A 36 -9.85 17.17 2.46
C THR A 36 -10.15 18.11 1.29
N ASP A 37 -9.84 19.41 1.41
CA ASP A 37 -10.08 20.38 0.34
C ASP A 37 -9.14 20.19 -0.87
N LYS A 38 -7.97 19.58 -0.67
CA LYS A 38 -7.00 19.33 -1.74
C LYS A 38 -7.42 18.12 -2.57
N LYS A 39 -7.69 18.33 -3.86
CA LYS A 39 -8.19 17.29 -4.79
C LYS A 39 -7.15 16.79 -5.80
N SER A 40 -6.00 17.44 -5.86
CA SER A 40 -4.87 17.06 -6.72
C SER A 40 -3.58 17.21 -5.95
N TYR A 41 -2.62 16.33 -6.22
CA TYR A 41 -1.33 16.27 -5.54
C TYR A 41 -0.24 16.10 -6.59
N GLU A 42 0.81 16.88 -6.49
CA GLU A 42 2.04 16.58 -7.21
C GLU A 42 2.62 15.24 -6.73
N PRO A 43 3.38 14.50 -7.56
CA PRO A 43 3.81 13.14 -7.24
C PRO A 43 4.50 12.98 -5.88
N GLN A 44 5.33 13.95 -5.47
CA GLN A 44 6.02 13.92 -4.17
C GLN A 44 5.16 14.44 -3.00
N GLU A 45 4.05 15.11 -3.31
CA GLU A 45 3.09 15.58 -2.33
C GLU A 45 2.00 14.57 -2.01
N ASP A 46 1.83 13.57 -2.89
CA ASP A 46 0.86 12.49 -2.76
C ASP A 46 0.98 11.79 -1.39
N PRO A 47 -0.12 11.70 -0.62
CA PRO A 47 -0.08 11.16 0.74
C PRO A 47 0.29 9.66 0.78
N GLY A 48 -0.06 8.90 -0.26
CA GLY A 48 0.34 7.50 -0.39
C GLY A 48 1.83 7.36 -0.70
N VAL A 49 2.37 8.18 -1.59
CA VAL A 49 3.82 8.23 -1.89
C VAL A 49 4.61 8.60 -0.64
N LYS A 50 4.14 9.58 0.13
CA LYS A 50 4.75 9.95 1.42
C LYS A 50 4.73 8.81 2.42
N SER A 51 3.60 8.10 2.53
CA SER A 51 3.48 6.93 3.42
C SER A 51 4.49 5.84 3.06
N VAL A 52 4.55 5.42 1.79
CA VAL A 52 5.50 4.39 1.34
C VAL A 52 6.95 4.84 1.48
N THR A 53 7.25 6.10 1.17
CA THR A 53 8.59 6.69 1.35
C THR A 53 9.04 6.62 2.81
N LYS A 54 8.16 7.00 3.75
CA LYS A 54 8.45 6.90 5.20
C LYS A 54 8.72 5.45 5.62
N ILE A 55 7.89 4.51 5.16
CA ILE A 55 8.04 3.09 5.46
C ILE A 55 9.34 2.52 4.91
N TYR A 56 9.63 2.76 3.63
CA TYR A 56 10.86 2.33 2.98
C TYR A 56 12.08 2.86 3.73
N ASN A 57 12.12 4.16 4.01
CA ASN A 57 13.24 4.77 4.71
C ASN A 57 13.43 4.17 6.11
N TYR A 58 12.35 3.95 6.86
CA TYR A 58 12.41 3.28 8.17
C TYR A 58 12.99 1.87 8.07
N TYR A 59 12.49 1.07 7.12
CA TYR A 59 12.92 -0.31 6.92
C TYR A 59 14.40 -0.40 6.57
N LYS A 60 14.85 0.43 5.61
CA LYS A 60 16.25 0.43 5.17
C LYS A 60 17.17 1.00 6.24
N LYS A 61 16.77 2.08 6.94
CA LYS A 61 17.57 2.67 8.02
C LYS A 61 17.87 1.65 9.11
N PHE A 62 16.85 0.93 9.58
CA PHE A 62 16.99 0.00 10.71
C PHE A 62 17.27 -1.45 10.31
N GLY A 63 17.60 -1.69 9.03
CA GLY A 63 18.07 -2.98 8.55
C GLY A 63 17.03 -4.10 8.49
N TYR A 64 15.74 -3.76 8.48
CA TYR A 64 14.67 -4.75 8.36
C TYR A 64 14.69 -5.43 6.99
N LYS A 65 14.49 -6.75 6.99
CA LYS A 65 14.58 -7.60 5.79
C LYS A 65 13.28 -7.72 5.01
N THR A 66 12.18 -7.31 5.62
CA THR A 66 10.86 -7.28 4.97
C THR A 66 10.92 -6.44 3.69
N ILE A 67 10.47 -7.04 2.59
CA ILE A 67 10.40 -6.40 1.28
C ILE A 67 9.27 -5.35 1.28
N VAL A 68 9.56 -4.16 0.75
CA VAL A 68 8.55 -3.11 0.55
C VAL A 68 8.07 -3.14 -0.91
N MET A 69 6.81 -3.55 -1.11
CA MET A 69 6.18 -3.59 -2.44
C MET A 69 5.05 -2.56 -2.55
N GLY A 70 5.32 -1.38 -3.10
CA GLY A 70 4.27 -0.38 -3.32
C GLY A 70 3.16 -0.93 -4.23
N ALA A 71 1.89 -0.68 -3.88
CA ALA A 71 0.72 -1.27 -4.54
C ALA A 71 -0.44 -0.29 -4.72
N SER A 72 -1.43 -0.67 -5.54
CA SER A 72 -2.72 0.04 -5.70
C SER A 72 -2.60 1.47 -6.24
N PHE A 73 -1.79 1.69 -7.27
CA PHE A 73 -1.58 3.00 -7.92
C PHE A 73 -2.83 3.53 -8.66
N ARG A 74 -2.98 4.86 -8.73
CA ARG A 74 -3.94 5.59 -9.57
C ARG A 74 -3.31 6.13 -10.85
N ASN A 75 -2.03 6.50 -10.82
CA ASN A 75 -1.36 7.13 -11.94
C ASN A 75 0.14 6.78 -11.99
N THR A 76 0.79 7.06 -13.12
CA THR A 76 2.22 6.79 -13.30
C THR A 76 3.13 7.74 -12.52
N GLY A 77 2.62 8.91 -12.10
CA GLY A 77 3.34 9.86 -11.25
C GLY A 77 3.70 9.26 -9.90
N GLU A 78 2.74 8.62 -9.23
CA GLU A 78 2.95 7.90 -7.97
C GLU A 78 4.02 6.80 -8.10
N ILE A 79 3.99 6.05 -9.20
CA ILE A 79 4.93 4.95 -9.48
C ILE A 79 6.34 5.51 -9.63
N LYS A 80 6.50 6.54 -10.47
CA LYS A 80 7.79 7.19 -10.71
C LYS A 80 8.34 7.83 -9.44
N ALA A 81 7.49 8.42 -8.61
CA ALA A 81 7.87 9.01 -7.34
C ALA A 81 8.38 7.98 -6.32
N LEU A 82 8.13 6.68 -6.55
CA LEU A 82 8.63 5.57 -5.75
C LEU A 82 9.69 4.74 -6.47
N ALA A 83 10.27 5.24 -7.57
CA ALA A 83 11.37 4.57 -8.26
C ALA A 83 12.55 4.33 -7.28
N GLY A 84 12.99 3.08 -7.17
CA GLY A 84 13.99 2.64 -6.17
C GLY A 84 13.41 1.91 -4.95
N CYS A 85 12.08 1.81 -4.83
CA CYS A 85 11.42 0.84 -3.95
C CYS A 85 11.84 -0.60 -4.31
N ASP A 86 11.79 -1.54 -3.36
CA ASP A 86 12.24 -2.91 -3.61
C ASP A 86 11.43 -3.57 -4.74
N PHE A 87 10.11 -3.46 -4.66
CA PHE A 87 9.17 -3.90 -5.68
C PHE A 87 8.04 -2.88 -5.84
N LEU A 88 7.40 -2.89 -7.00
CA LEU A 88 6.15 -2.18 -7.26
C LEU A 88 5.22 -3.13 -8.04
N THR A 89 3.99 -3.33 -7.53
CA THR A 89 2.97 -4.10 -8.25
C THR A 89 2.04 -3.14 -8.99
N ILE A 90 2.08 -3.22 -10.32
CA ILE A 90 1.50 -2.21 -11.22
C ILE A 90 0.45 -2.87 -12.11
N SER A 91 -0.71 -2.23 -12.27
CA SER A 91 -1.77 -2.76 -13.13
C SER A 91 -1.34 -2.79 -14.61
N PRO A 92 -1.86 -3.71 -15.44
CA PRO A 92 -1.54 -3.77 -16.86
C PRO A 92 -1.78 -2.45 -17.60
N LYS A 93 -2.84 -1.70 -17.22
CA LYS A 93 -3.12 -0.38 -17.77
C LYS A 93 -1.97 0.60 -17.55
N LEU A 94 -1.53 0.74 -16.30
CA LEU A 94 -0.44 1.66 -15.94
C LEU A 94 0.92 1.19 -16.49
N LEU A 95 1.15 -0.12 -16.61
CA LEU A 95 2.31 -0.65 -17.32
C LEU A 95 2.32 -0.22 -18.80
N GLY A 96 1.15 -0.27 -19.46
CA GLY A 96 1.01 0.21 -20.83
C GLY A 96 1.23 1.71 -20.98
N GLU A 97 0.88 2.51 -19.97
CA GLU A 97 1.19 3.94 -19.94
C GLU A 97 2.70 4.20 -19.75
N LEU A 98 3.35 3.49 -18.82
CA LEU A 98 4.79 3.58 -18.59
C LEU A 98 5.61 3.15 -19.80
N LEU A 99 5.17 2.12 -20.53
CA LEU A 99 5.85 1.64 -21.74
C LEU A 99 5.88 2.70 -22.85
N LYS A 100 4.87 3.58 -22.91
CA LYS A 100 4.77 4.65 -23.91
C LYS A 100 5.52 5.91 -23.51
N ASP A 101 6.03 5.97 -22.29
CA ASP A 101 6.64 7.15 -21.71
C ASP A 101 8.17 7.12 -21.88
N SER A 102 8.71 8.07 -22.63
CA SER A 102 10.15 8.21 -22.90
C SER A 102 10.84 9.27 -22.02
N SER A 103 10.15 9.81 -21.01
CA SER A 103 10.74 10.76 -20.07
C SER A 103 11.85 10.11 -19.24
N LYS A 104 12.88 10.89 -18.89
CA LYS A 104 13.95 10.41 -18.01
C LYS A 104 13.40 10.14 -16.62
N LEU A 105 13.74 8.98 -16.05
CA LEU A 105 13.39 8.59 -14.69
C LEU A 105 14.66 8.51 -13.83
N ALA A 106 14.62 9.15 -12.67
CA ALA A 106 15.65 9.04 -11.63
C ALA A 106 15.09 8.29 -10.42
N PRO A 107 15.91 7.47 -9.72
CA PRO A 107 15.48 6.85 -8.48
C PRO A 107 15.20 7.91 -7.41
N ALA A 108 14.00 7.87 -6.83
CA ALA A 108 13.58 8.71 -5.71
C ALA A 108 13.94 8.09 -4.35
N LEU A 109 14.02 6.76 -4.29
CA LEU A 109 14.32 6.00 -3.08
C LEU A 109 15.66 5.28 -3.20
N SER A 110 16.44 5.26 -2.12
CA SER A 110 17.65 4.45 -2.03
C SER A 110 17.98 4.10 -0.57
N ALA A 111 18.58 2.93 -0.36
CA ALA A 111 19.05 2.52 0.96
C ALA A 111 20.08 3.51 1.54
N LYS A 112 20.96 4.07 0.70
CA LYS A 112 21.96 5.08 1.11
C LYS A 112 21.29 6.34 1.66
N ALA A 113 20.28 6.87 0.96
CA ALA A 113 19.54 8.04 1.43
C ALA A 113 18.73 7.73 2.70
N ALA A 114 18.15 6.53 2.79
CA ALA A 114 17.41 6.10 3.98
C ALA A 114 18.26 6.09 5.26
N GLN A 115 19.54 5.67 5.17
CA GLN A 115 20.47 5.70 6.31
C GLN A 115 20.67 7.11 6.88
N ALA A 116 20.62 8.14 6.03
CA ALA A 116 20.75 9.54 6.44
C ALA A 116 19.44 10.17 6.98
N SER A 117 18.31 9.45 6.96
CA SER A 117 17.04 9.98 7.45
C SER A 117 17.06 10.18 8.98
N ALA A 118 16.32 11.17 9.49
CA ALA A 118 16.24 11.47 10.92
C ALA A 118 15.24 10.58 11.71
N LEU A 119 14.79 9.46 11.13
CA LEU A 119 13.81 8.58 11.78
C LEU A 119 14.38 7.91 13.03
N GLU A 120 13.57 7.74 14.06
CA GLU A 120 13.92 7.01 15.28
C GLU A 120 13.30 5.62 15.27
N LYS A 121 14.00 4.64 15.87
CA LYS A 121 13.50 3.27 15.96
C LYS A 121 12.45 3.22 17.05
N VAL A 122 11.29 2.66 16.73
CA VAL A 122 10.18 2.47 17.67
C VAL A 122 9.92 0.99 17.85
N HIS A 123 9.36 0.63 19.01
CA HIS A 123 8.82 -0.69 19.30
C HIS A 123 7.34 -0.58 19.63
N LEU A 124 6.52 -1.51 19.13
CA LEU A 124 5.08 -1.53 19.39
C LEU A 124 4.66 -2.89 19.97
N ASP A 125 4.21 -2.88 21.22
CA ASP A 125 3.35 -3.94 21.72
C ASP A 125 1.91 -3.76 21.20
N GLU A 126 1.01 -4.68 21.53
CA GLU A 126 -0.36 -4.66 20.99
C GLU A 126 -1.11 -3.36 21.35
N LYS A 127 -0.99 -2.86 22.58
CA LYS A 127 -1.68 -1.65 23.01
C LYS A 127 -1.13 -0.41 22.31
N ALA A 128 0.18 -0.30 22.19
CA ALA A 128 0.83 0.79 21.46
C ALA A 128 0.49 0.74 19.97
N PHE A 129 0.46 -0.45 19.37
CA PHE A 129 -0.01 -0.64 17.99
C PHE A 129 -1.44 -0.17 17.81
N ARG A 130 -2.38 -0.64 18.66
CA ARG A 130 -3.80 -0.27 18.58
C ARG A 130 -3.98 1.24 18.71
N TRP A 131 -3.28 1.87 19.65
CA TRP A 131 -3.31 3.32 19.84
C TRP A 131 -2.78 4.06 18.60
N LEU A 132 -1.54 3.78 18.20
CA LEU A 132 -0.89 4.50 17.10
C LEU A 132 -1.57 4.28 15.75
N HIS A 133 -2.15 3.09 15.53
CA HIS A 133 -2.98 2.84 14.35
C HIS A 133 -4.27 3.67 14.39
N ASN A 134 -4.91 3.78 15.57
CA ASN A 134 -6.18 4.48 15.72
C ASN A 134 -6.06 6.01 15.58
N GLU A 135 -4.88 6.58 15.86
CA GLU A 135 -4.58 8.00 15.61
C GLU A 135 -4.51 8.33 14.10
N ASP A 136 -4.41 7.33 13.22
CA ASP A 136 -4.44 7.50 11.77
C ASP A 136 -5.83 7.16 11.23
N GLN A 137 -6.71 8.16 11.23
CA GLN A 137 -8.11 8.01 10.79
C GLN A 137 -8.22 7.37 9.40
N MET A 138 -7.40 7.82 8.45
CA MET A 138 -7.37 7.29 7.09
C MET A 138 -7.06 5.79 7.11
N ALA A 139 -6.05 5.38 7.86
CA ALA A 139 -5.66 3.98 7.94
C ALA A 139 -6.73 3.10 8.59
N VAL A 140 -7.38 3.57 9.66
CA VAL A 140 -8.48 2.85 10.32
C VAL A 140 -9.62 2.59 9.33
N GLU A 141 -10.08 3.65 8.68
CA GLU A 141 -11.20 3.58 7.76
C GLU A 141 -10.89 2.71 6.53
N LYS A 142 -9.70 2.90 5.92
CA LYS A 142 -9.30 2.15 4.73
C LYS A 142 -8.98 0.69 5.00
N LEU A 143 -8.42 0.36 6.17
CA LEU A 143 -8.27 -1.04 6.59
C LEU A 143 -9.64 -1.71 6.72
N SER A 144 -10.55 -1.08 7.45
CA SER A 144 -11.90 -1.58 7.71
C SER A 144 -12.71 -1.75 6.41
N ASP A 145 -12.71 -0.75 5.54
CA ASP A 145 -13.36 -0.79 4.22
C ASP A 145 -12.73 -1.84 3.30
N GLY A 146 -11.40 -1.95 3.29
CA GLY A 146 -10.68 -2.91 2.48
C GLY A 146 -11.05 -4.36 2.82
N ILE A 147 -11.13 -4.69 4.11
CA ILE A 147 -11.54 -6.02 4.58
C ILE A 147 -12.99 -6.32 4.15
N ARG A 148 -13.92 -5.38 4.35
CA ARG A 148 -15.34 -5.56 3.95
C ARG A 148 -15.47 -5.82 2.44
N LYS A 149 -14.72 -5.10 1.62
CA LYS A 149 -14.75 -5.27 0.15
C LYS A 149 -14.24 -6.64 -0.28
N PHE A 150 -13.11 -7.11 0.27
CA PHE A 150 -12.62 -8.45 -0.04
C PHE A 150 -13.57 -9.55 0.44
N ALA A 151 -14.20 -9.39 1.60
CA ALA A 151 -15.22 -10.32 2.07
C ALA A 151 -16.45 -10.36 1.14
N ALA A 152 -16.90 -9.20 0.65
CA ALA A 152 -18.00 -9.14 -0.32
C ALA A 152 -17.64 -9.81 -1.65
N ASP A 153 -16.42 -9.62 -2.13
CA ASP A 153 -15.93 -10.29 -3.35
C ASP A 153 -15.81 -11.81 -3.16
N ALA A 154 -15.39 -12.28 -1.97
CA ALA A 154 -15.37 -13.70 -1.64
C ALA A 154 -16.77 -14.32 -1.69
N VAL A 155 -17.77 -13.70 -1.03
CA VAL A 155 -19.17 -14.16 -1.07
C VAL A 155 -19.72 -14.14 -2.49
N LYS A 156 -19.35 -13.13 -3.29
CA LYS A 156 -19.74 -13.08 -4.71
C LYS A 156 -19.15 -14.25 -5.50
N LEU A 157 -17.88 -14.59 -5.26
CA LEU A 157 -17.24 -15.74 -5.90
C LEU A 157 -17.90 -17.05 -5.46
N GLU A 158 -18.18 -17.23 -4.17
CA GLU A 158 -18.88 -18.41 -3.63
C GLU A 158 -20.23 -18.61 -4.31
N ARG A 159 -21.00 -17.55 -4.55
CA ARG A 159 -22.27 -17.63 -5.30
C ARG A 159 -22.06 -18.11 -6.73
N VAL A 160 -21.08 -17.53 -7.44
CA VAL A 160 -20.76 -17.98 -8.82
C VAL A 160 -20.34 -19.45 -8.85
N LEU A 161 -19.58 -19.91 -7.84
CA LEU A 161 -19.19 -21.32 -7.72
C LEU A 161 -20.40 -22.20 -7.41
N ALA A 162 -21.25 -21.82 -6.46
CA ALA A 162 -22.45 -22.56 -6.12
C ALA A 162 -23.39 -22.70 -7.32
N ASP A 163 -23.63 -21.61 -8.05
CA ASP A 163 -24.43 -21.62 -9.27
C ASP A 163 -23.84 -22.60 -10.30
N ARG A 164 -22.52 -22.61 -10.50
CA ARG A 164 -21.88 -23.53 -11.46
C ARG A 164 -21.81 -24.98 -10.98
N MET A 165 -21.76 -25.22 -9.68
CA MET A 165 -21.67 -26.57 -9.09
C MET A 165 -23.03 -27.24 -8.99
N PHE A 166 -24.09 -26.48 -8.68
CA PHE A 166 -25.40 -27.03 -8.33
C PHE A 166 -26.53 -26.63 -9.30
N SER A 167 -26.31 -25.67 -10.21
CA SER A 167 -27.26 -25.43 -11.32
C SER A 167 -27.03 -26.39 -12.49
N ALA A 168 -25.95 -27.17 -12.47
CA ALA A 168 -25.68 -28.25 -13.40
C ALA A 168 -26.25 -29.58 -12.89
N GLU A 169 -27.57 -29.64 -12.65
CA GLU A 169 -28.40 -30.85 -12.79
C GLU A 169 -29.89 -30.54 -12.53
N ASN A 170 -30.55 -29.99 -13.56
CA ASN A 170 -31.91 -30.41 -13.94
C ASN A 170 -31.78 -30.67 -15.45
N GLY A 171 -31.27 -31.82 -15.88
CA GLY A 171 -32.09 -33.02 -15.83
C GLY A 171 -33.29 -32.89 -16.79
N LYS A 172 -33.06 -32.43 -18.03
CA LYS A 172 -33.84 -32.71 -19.25
C LYS A 172 -32.98 -32.41 -20.47
#